data_AF-A0A938AIA7-F1
#
_entry.id   AF-A0A938AIA7-F1
#
_cell.length_a   1.000
_cell.length_b   1.000
_cell.length_c   1.000
_cell.angle_alpha   90.00
_cell.angle_beta   90.00
_cell.angle_gamma   90.00
#
_symmetry.space_group_name_H-M   'P 1'
#
loop_
_entity.id
_entity.type
_entity.pdbx_description
1 polymer ?
#
loop_
_entity_poly.entity_id
_entity_poly.type
_entity_poly.pdbx_seq_one_letter_code
_entity_poly.pdbx_strand_id
1 'polypeptide(L)'
;MASLDDLRADIDDIDKQIVALLARRLRVCADVAALKEQTGATVIQPDRVRRVLSSRRQWAIDEGVDADFAEHIFRTLLAETHRIEVADAHPVPAPSKSAGEINRSELDTVACRIDHVVVAVADIDAARHFFADMGFRIQATDDSNVVTAEAGGVAVVLVGPGNDPTIAKYLSEHGSGVQHIAIEVLNAGFTRDALDSAGVPRLTDVIVDNDGHEQVFTVMDPASGVQLGFISRVGHRVPMTGDNARALFRALADG
;
A
#
# COMPACT_ATOMS: atom_id res chain seq x y z
N MET A 1 -14.46 3.27 35.47
CA MET A 1 -14.02 2.75 34.16
C MET A 1 -14.46 3.76 33.13
N ALA A 2 -13.59 4.13 32.19
CA ALA A 2 -13.95 5.02 31.09
C ALA A 2 -14.99 4.34 30.19
N SER A 3 -15.96 5.09 29.67
CA SER A 3 -16.91 4.61 28.68
C SER A 3 -16.28 4.56 27.28
N LEU A 4 -16.97 3.91 26.33
CA LEU A 4 -16.55 3.93 24.93
C LEU A 4 -16.49 5.36 24.37
N ASP A 5 -17.44 6.20 24.78
CA ASP A 5 -17.50 7.58 24.31
C ASP A 5 -16.38 8.43 24.91
N ASP A 6 -15.99 8.18 26.16
CA ASP A 6 -14.83 8.83 26.78
C ASP A 6 -13.53 8.49 26.03
N LEU A 7 -13.31 7.20 25.72
CA LEU A 7 -12.13 6.76 24.97
C LEU A 7 -12.10 7.32 23.54
N ARG A 8 -13.27 7.47 22.90
CA ARG A 8 -13.37 8.12 21.58
C ARG A 8 -13.05 9.60 21.65
N ALA A 9 -13.52 10.28 22.70
CA ALA A 9 -13.17 11.69 22.91
C ALA A 9 -11.66 11.89 23.16
N ASP A 10 -11.02 10.95 23.86
CA ASP A 10 -9.57 10.95 24.05
C ASP A 10 -8.83 10.74 22.72
N ILE A 11 -9.29 9.84 21.86
CA ILE A 11 -8.75 9.66 20.49
C ILE A 11 -8.92 10.96 19.68
N ASP A 12 -10.10 11.57 19.71
CA ASP A 12 -10.36 12.83 18.99
C ASP A 12 -9.44 13.97 19.46
N ASP A 13 -9.07 14.00 20.75
CA ASP A 13 -8.10 14.98 21.26
C ASP A 13 -6.68 14.70 20.76
N ILE A 14 -6.25 13.43 20.81
CA ILE A 14 -4.95 13.01 20.25
C ILE A 14 -4.89 13.36 18.74
N ASP A 15 -5.95 13.11 17.99
CA ASP A 15 -6.02 13.39 16.56
C ASP A 15 -5.90 14.89 16.27
N LYS A 16 -6.54 15.75 17.09
CA LYS A 16 -6.34 17.21 17.00
C LYS A 16 -4.89 17.60 17.24
N GLN A 17 -4.21 16.97 18.20
CA GLN A 17 -2.80 17.21 18.47
C GLN A 17 -1.92 16.76 17.30
N ILE A 18 -2.21 15.61 16.69
CA ILE A 18 -1.52 15.13 15.48
C ILE A 18 -1.64 16.16 14.36
N VAL A 19 -2.86 16.65 14.07
CA VAL A 19 -3.08 17.68 13.03
C VAL A 19 -2.28 18.96 13.33
N ALA A 20 -2.26 19.42 14.58
CA ALA A 20 -1.48 20.59 14.98
C ALA A 20 0.03 20.38 14.79
N LEU A 21 0.55 19.19 15.12
CA LEU A 21 1.95 18.82 14.92
C LEU A 21 2.33 18.75 13.44
N LEU A 22 1.45 18.21 12.60
CA LEU A 22 1.63 18.21 11.14
C LEU A 22 1.74 19.64 10.60
N ALA A 23 0.82 20.52 10.98
CA ALA A 23 0.85 21.92 10.56
C ALA A 23 2.13 22.65 11.01
N ARG A 24 2.61 22.37 12.23
CA ARG A 24 3.89 22.90 12.71
C ARG A 24 5.08 22.34 11.91
N ARG A 25 5.09 21.03 11.65
CA ARG A 25 6.16 20.37 10.88
C ARG A 25 6.27 20.95 9.47
N LEU A 26 5.15 21.15 8.78
CA LEU A 26 5.14 21.70 7.42
C LEU A 26 5.64 23.15 7.35
N ARG A 27 5.33 23.98 8.37
CA ARG A 27 5.92 25.34 8.46
C ARG A 27 7.44 25.30 8.57
N VAL A 28 7.98 24.46 9.45
CA VAL A 28 9.44 24.29 9.58
C VAL A 28 10.05 23.77 8.28
N CYS A 29 9.37 22.88 7.57
CA CYS A 29 9.81 22.40 6.26
C CYS A 29 9.88 23.52 5.21
N ALA A 30 8.93 24.46 5.21
CA ALA A 30 8.98 25.63 4.33
C ALA A 30 10.17 26.54 4.68
N ASP A 31 10.46 26.77 5.96
CA ASP A 31 11.64 27.53 6.39
C ASP A 31 12.95 26.85 5.94
N VAL A 32 13.01 25.52 6.04
CA VAL A 32 14.14 24.71 5.55
C VAL A 32 14.28 24.82 4.03
N ALA A 33 13.17 24.81 3.29
CA ALA A 33 13.16 24.97 1.84
C ALA A 33 13.77 26.32 1.42
N ALA A 34 13.29 27.41 2.02
CA ALA A 34 13.79 28.77 1.77
C ALA A 34 15.29 28.89 2.09
N LEU A 35 15.75 28.26 3.17
CA LEU A 35 17.18 28.26 3.52
C LEU A 35 18.01 27.43 2.52
N LYS A 36 17.51 26.28 2.04
CA LYS A 36 18.19 25.45 1.03
C LYS A 36 18.35 26.22 -0.29
N GLU A 37 17.32 26.96 -0.70
CA GLU A 37 17.36 27.80 -1.89
C GLU A 37 18.44 28.88 -1.78
N GLN A 38 18.50 29.58 -0.64
CA GLN A 38 19.54 30.60 -0.37
C GLN A 38 20.96 30.05 -0.33
N THR A 39 21.12 28.79 0.12
CA THR A 39 22.43 28.15 0.31
C THR A 39 22.85 27.25 -0.87
N GLY A 40 21.98 27.08 -1.88
CA GLY A 40 22.22 26.19 -3.02
C GLY A 40 22.24 24.70 -2.66
N ALA A 41 21.67 24.31 -1.52
CA ALA A 41 21.63 22.92 -1.10
C ALA A 41 20.67 22.09 -1.97
N THR A 42 21.02 20.83 -2.25
CA THR A 42 20.15 19.95 -3.06
C THR A 42 18.81 19.70 -2.38
N VAL A 43 17.74 19.69 -3.17
CA VAL A 43 16.36 19.40 -2.71
C VAL A 43 16.32 18.02 -2.04
N ILE A 44 16.85 17.00 -2.73
CA ILE A 44 16.93 15.64 -2.21
C ILE A 44 18.33 15.37 -1.65
N GLN A 45 18.37 14.86 -0.41
CA GLN A 45 19.57 14.42 0.30
C GLN A 45 19.35 12.97 0.78
N PRO A 46 19.77 11.95 0.00
CA PRO A 46 19.46 10.55 0.27
C PRO A 46 19.87 10.08 1.68
N ASP A 47 21.03 10.48 2.16
CA ASP A 47 21.51 10.11 3.51
C ASP A 47 20.68 10.75 4.63
N ARG A 48 20.07 11.92 4.38
CA ARG A 48 19.13 12.52 5.32
C ARG A 48 17.84 11.70 5.38
N VAL A 49 17.30 11.30 4.22
CA VAL A 49 16.10 10.46 4.14
C VAL A 49 16.34 9.14 4.87
N ARG A 50 17.45 8.44 4.57
CA ARG A 50 17.82 7.19 5.24
C ARG A 50 17.89 7.34 6.76
N ARG A 51 18.61 8.35 7.27
CA ARG A 51 18.70 8.61 8.72
C ARG A 51 17.36 8.92 9.37
N VAL A 52 16.51 9.72 8.70
CA VAL A 52 15.15 9.98 9.19
C VAL A 52 14.40 8.67 9.30
N LEU A 53 14.31 7.87 8.25
CA LEU A 53 13.55 6.62 8.29
C LEU A 53 14.10 5.65 9.35
N SER A 54 15.41 5.41 9.40
CA SER A 54 16.01 4.52 10.41
C SER A 54 15.75 4.98 11.85
N SER A 55 15.88 6.28 12.15
CA SER A 55 15.62 6.80 13.50
C SER A 55 14.15 6.68 13.90
N ARG A 56 13.22 6.90 12.96
CA ARG A 56 11.77 6.81 13.23
C ARG A 56 11.30 5.38 13.43
N ARG A 57 11.87 4.42 12.69
CA ARG A 57 11.69 2.99 12.98
C ARG A 57 12.12 2.66 14.40
N GLN A 58 13.30 3.13 14.82
CA GLN A 58 13.79 2.85 16.17
C GLN A 58 12.89 3.46 17.24
N TRP A 59 12.47 4.72 17.09
CA TRP A 59 11.53 5.35 18.03
C TRP A 59 10.20 4.62 18.11
N ALA A 60 9.68 4.11 16.99
CA ALA A 60 8.47 3.31 17.00
C ALA A 60 8.65 2.03 17.81
N ILE A 61 9.77 1.31 17.61
CA ILE A 61 10.12 0.11 18.38
C ILE A 61 10.19 0.43 19.89
N ASP A 62 10.84 1.53 20.25
CA ASP A 62 11.01 1.95 21.65
C ASP A 62 9.65 2.25 22.32
N GLU A 63 8.66 2.73 21.57
CA GLU A 63 7.30 3.06 22.02
C GLU A 63 6.30 1.90 21.81
N GLY A 64 6.74 0.73 21.33
CA GLY A 64 5.87 -0.41 21.05
C GLY A 64 4.93 -0.24 19.84
N VAL A 65 5.24 0.70 18.95
CA VAL A 65 4.54 0.93 17.68
C VAL A 65 5.21 0.12 16.57
N ASP A 66 4.39 -0.44 15.67
CA ASP A 66 4.89 -1.14 14.49
C ASP A 66 5.83 -0.25 13.64
N ALA A 67 7.04 -0.73 13.39
CA ALA A 67 8.08 0.06 12.74
C ALA A 67 7.78 0.34 11.26
N ASP A 68 7.09 -0.59 10.59
CA ASP A 68 6.73 -0.44 9.17
C ASP A 68 5.58 0.55 9.00
N PHE A 69 4.62 0.55 9.93
CA PHE A 69 3.59 1.57 10.03
C PHE A 69 4.18 2.97 10.23
N ALA A 70 5.09 3.13 11.20
CA ALA A 70 5.73 4.40 11.46
C ALA A 70 6.54 4.86 10.25
N GLU A 71 7.32 3.97 9.62
CA GLU A 71 8.05 4.30 8.41
C GLU A 71 7.12 4.76 7.29
N HIS A 72 5.98 4.09 7.08
CA HIS A 72 4.99 4.47 6.08
C HIS A 72 4.45 5.89 6.30
N ILE A 73 4.05 6.22 7.54
CA ILE A 73 3.64 7.60 7.89
C ILE A 73 4.74 8.59 7.53
N PHE A 74 5.98 8.33 7.96
CA PHE A 74 7.07 9.27 7.73
C PHE A 74 7.46 9.39 6.24
N ARG A 75 7.28 8.34 5.44
CA ARG A 75 7.43 8.43 3.97
C ARG A 75 6.37 9.34 3.37
N THR A 76 5.11 9.24 3.79
CA THR A 76 4.04 10.16 3.36
C THR A 76 4.37 11.60 3.75
N LEU A 77 4.87 11.83 4.96
CA LEU A 77 5.30 13.17 5.40
C LEU A 77 6.49 13.72 4.60
N LEU A 78 7.45 12.86 4.23
CA LEU A 78 8.59 13.25 3.40
C LEU A 78 8.16 13.57 1.97
N ALA A 79 7.24 12.79 1.39
CA ALA A 79 6.69 13.04 0.07
C ALA A 79 5.95 14.39 0.03
N GLU A 80 5.12 14.68 1.03
CA GLU A 80 4.43 15.98 1.12
C GLU A 80 5.40 17.15 1.31
N THR A 81 6.45 16.96 2.11
CA THR A 81 7.51 17.97 2.26
C THR A 81 8.18 18.27 0.92
N HIS A 82 8.54 17.24 0.17
CA HIS A 82 9.17 17.40 -1.13
C HIS A 82 8.24 18.11 -2.13
N ARG A 83 6.95 17.76 -2.13
CA ARG A 83 5.94 18.43 -2.97
C ARG A 83 5.88 19.94 -2.69
N ILE A 84 5.97 20.35 -1.42
CA ILE A 84 6.00 21.77 -1.01
C ILE A 84 7.33 22.43 -1.44
N GLU A 85 8.47 21.77 -1.22
CA GLU A 85 9.79 22.29 -1.62
C GLU A 85 9.90 22.59 -3.13
N VAL A 86 9.14 21.87 -3.97
CA VAL A 86 9.12 22.08 -5.43
C VAL A 86 7.88 22.84 -5.93
N ALA A 87 6.91 23.12 -5.06
CA ALA A 87 5.65 23.75 -5.47
C ALA A 87 5.86 25.19 -5.98
N ASP A 88 6.79 25.94 -5.41
CA ASP A 88 7.07 27.32 -5.81
C ASP A 88 7.60 27.43 -7.25
N ALA A 89 8.10 26.33 -7.83
CA ALA A 89 8.48 26.25 -9.24
C ALA A 89 7.28 26.09 -10.20
N HIS A 90 6.08 25.82 -9.68
CA HIS A 90 4.86 25.63 -10.46
C HIS A 90 3.84 26.75 -10.19
N PRO A 91 3.57 27.65 -11.17
CA PRO A 91 2.82 28.89 -10.95
C PRO A 91 1.29 28.72 -10.84
N VAL A 92 0.80 27.51 -10.55
CA VAL A 92 -0.64 27.23 -10.50
C VAL A 92 -1.16 27.45 -9.07
N PRO A 93 -2.20 28.28 -8.87
CA PRO A 93 -2.76 28.50 -7.54
C PRO A 93 -3.34 27.19 -6.98
N ALA A 94 -3.14 26.98 -5.68
CA ALA A 94 -3.67 25.80 -5.00
C ALA A 94 -5.20 25.75 -5.11
N PRO A 95 -5.80 24.58 -5.43
CA PRO A 95 -7.25 24.45 -5.48
C PRO A 95 -7.86 24.68 -4.10
N SER A 96 -9.04 25.30 -4.06
CA SER A 96 -9.84 25.37 -2.83
C SER A 96 -10.36 23.98 -2.47
N LYS A 97 -10.15 23.57 -1.23
CA LYS A 97 -10.67 22.30 -0.68
C LYS A 97 -11.66 22.64 0.43
N SER A 98 -12.86 22.04 0.38
CA SER A 98 -13.87 22.18 1.43
C SER A 98 -14.14 20.83 2.09
N ALA A 99 -14.37 20.83 3.40
CA ALA A 99 -14.73 19.64 4.16
C ALA A 99 -16.24 19.33 4.11
N GLY A 100 -16.97 19.81 3.10
CA GLY A 100 -18.45 19.72 3.01
C GLY A 100 -18.98 18.27 3.07
N GLU A 101 -20.30 18.10 2.93
CA GLU A 101 -20.94 16.78 2.84
C GLU A 101 -20.47 16.03 1.60
N ILE A 102 -19.32 15.38 1.70
CA ILE A 102 -18.84 14.43 0.72
C ILE A 102 -19.67 13.17 0.94
N ASN A 103 -20.60 12.87 0.02
CA ASN A 103 -21.25 11.56 -0.04
C ASN A 103 -20.17 10.53 -0.38
N ARG A 104 -19.48 10.03 0.64
CA ARG A 104 -18.46 8.99 0.52
C ARG A 104 -19.15 7.69 0.14
N SER A 105 -18.62 6.99 -0.85
CA SER A 105 -19.05 5.61 -1.09
C SER A 105 -18.59 4.72 0.07
N GLU A 106 -19.17 3.53 0.18
CA GLU A 106 -18.72 2.54 1.17
C GLU A 106 -17.24 2.18 0.96
N LEU A 107 -16.79 2.08 -0.29
CA LEU A 107 -15.38 1.84 -0.61
C LEU A 107 -14.50 3.02 -0.19
N ASP A 108 -14.92 4.26 -0.43
CA ASP A 108 -14.18 5.48 0.00
C ASP A 108 -14.03 5.56 1.52
N THR A 109 -14.95 4.92 2.26
CA THR A 109 -14.92 4.89 3.72
C THR A 109 -13.84 3.94 4.27
N VAL A 110 -13.50 2.88 3.54
CA VAL A 110 -12.63 1.80 4.04
C VAL A 110 -11.34 1.58 3.26
N ALA A 111 -11.21 2.11 2.04
CA ALA A 111 -9.99 1.97 1.25
C ALA A 111 -8.85 2.83 1.81
N CYS A 112 -7.67 2.23 1.96
CA CYS A 112 -6.51 2.88 2.56
C CYS A 112 -5.46 3.27 1.51
N ARG A 113 -5.04 2.32 0.67
CA ARG A 113 -3.97 2.47 -0.34
C ARG A 113 -3.92 1.24 -1.25
N ILE A 114 -3.09 1.30 -2.28
CA ILE A 114 -2.61 0.08 -2.95
C ILE A 114 -1.68 -0.65 -1.97
N ASP A 115 -2.00 -1.91 -1.65
CA ASP A 115 -1.19 -2.77 -0.78
C ASP A 115 -0.02 -3.38 -1.57
N HIS A 116 -0.34 -4.03 -2.69
CA HIS A 116 0.63 -4.63 -3.58
C HIS A 116 0.07 -4.81 -4.99
N VAL A 117 0.95 -5.10 -5.95
CA VAL A 117 0.61 -5.49 -7.31
C VAL A 117 1.16 -6.89 -7.57
N VAL A 118 0.32 -7.80 -8.03
CA VAL A 118 0.78 -9.14 -8.44
C VAL A 118 1.02 -9.16 -9.94
N VAL A 119 2.18 -9.66 -10.33
CA VAL A 119 2.62 -9.75 -11.73
C VAL A 119 2.93 -11.21 -12.04
N ALA A 120 2.18 -11.78 -12.97
CA ALA A 120 2.47 -13.10 -13.53
C ALA A 120 3.65 -12.96 -14.50
N VAL A 121 4.68 -13.80 -14.36
CA VAL A 121 5.90 -13.72 -15.18
C VAL A 121 6.26 -15.09 -15.74
N ALA A 122 6.56 -15.15 -17.03
CA ALA A 122 7.00 -16.39 -17.68
C ALA A 122 8.41 -16.82 -17.24
N ASP A 123 9.26 -15.85 -16.91
CA ASP A 123 10.63 -16.04 -16.43
C ASP A 123 10.84 -15.28 -15.12
N ILE A 124 10.77 -16.01 -14.00
CA ILE A 124 10.91 -15.44 -12.65
C ILE A 124 12.34 -14.95 -12.38
N ASP A 125 13.36 -15.58 -12.98
CA ASP A 125 14.76 -15.23 -12.78
C ASP A 125 15.12 -13.95 -13.54
N ALA A 126 14.60 -13.75 -14.74
CA ALA A 126 14.72 -12.49 -15.47
C ALA A 126 13.96 -11.37 -14.75
N ALA A 127 12.72 -11.63 -14.29
CA ALA A 127 11.90 -10.63 -13.62
C ALA A 127 12.53 -10.17 -12.29
N ARG A 128 13.01 -11.10 -11.44
CA ARG A 128 13.68 -10.72 -10.18
C ARG A 128 14.94 -9.88 -10.44
N HIS A 129 15.67 -10.16 -11.52
CA HIS A 129 16.88 -9.42 -11.86
C HIS A 129 16.53 -7.98 -12.28
N PHE A 130 15.51 -7.83 -13.13
CA PHE A 130 15.00 -6.52 -13.55
C PHE A 130 14.61 -5.63 -12.36
N PHE A 131 13.87 -6.16 -11.38
CA PHE A 131 13.51 -5.41 -10.18
C PHE A 131 14.72 -5.13 -9.26
N ALA A 132 15.61 -6.10 -9.10
CA ALA A 132 16.83 -5.92 -8.32
C ALA A 132 17.74 -4.81 -8.89
N ASP A 133 17.86 -4.71 -10.22
CA ASP A 133 18.64 -3.67 -10.90
C ASP A 133 18.09 -2.26 -10.65
N MET A 134 16.78 -2.13 -10.43
CA MET A 134 16.14 -0.88 -10.01
C MET A 134 16.33 -0.58 -8.51
N GLY A 135 16.91 -1.50 -7.74
CA GLY A 135 17.15 -1.36 -6.31
C GLY A 135 16.02 -1.88 -5.42
N PHE A 136 15.08 -2.67 -5.95
CA PHE A 136 14.13 -3.39 -5.13
C PHE A 136 14.85 -4.49 -4.35
N ARG A 137 14.47 -4.63 -3.07
CA ARG A 137 14.86 -5.79 -2.27
C ARG A 137 13.99 -6.96 -2.69
N ILE A 138 14.62 -8.02 -3.18
CA ILE A 138 13.94 -9.28 -3.53
C ILE A 138 13.94 -10.17 -2.30
N GLN A 139 12.75 -10.60 -1.89
CA GLN A 139 12.53 -11.55 -0.81
C GLN A 139 11.82 -12.79 -1.36
N ALA A 140 12.46 -13.95 -1.19
CA ALA A 140 11.82 -15.22 -1.50
C ALA A 140 10.70 -15.50 -0.50
N THR A 141 9.62 -16.11 -0.98
CA THR A 141 8.56 -16.66 -0.14
C THR A 141 8.87 -18.12 0.22
N ASP A 142 7.92 -18.78 0.85
CA ASP A 142 7.89 -20.24 1.03
C ASP A 142 7.77 -21.02 -0.29
N ASP A 143 7.40 -20.36 -1.39
CA ASP A 143 7.44 -20.89 -2.74
C ASP A 143 8.58 -20.25 -3.56
N SER A 144 9.46 -21.08 -4.13
CA SER A 144 10.60 -20.62 -4.93
C SER A 144 10.22 -19.92 -6.24
N ASN A 145 8.98 -20.07 -6.72
CA ASN A 145 8.44 -19.39 -7.89
C ASN A 145 7.60 -18.17 -7.54
N VAL A 146 7.55 -17.78 -6.27
CA VAL A 146 6.93 -16.53 -5.82
C VAL A 146 7.95 -15.71 -5.05
N VAL A 147 8.18 -14.48 -5.51
CA VAL A 147 9.08 -13.54 -4.84
C VAL A 147 8.39 -12.21 -4.65
N THR A 148 8.67 -11.55 -3.53
CA THR A 148 8.23 -10.18 -3.30
C THR A 148 9.40 -9.24 -3.61
N ALA A 149 9.17 -8.26 -4.48
CA ALA A 149 10.06 -7.16 -4.75
C ALA A 149 9.56 -5.92 -4.00
N GLU A 150 10.35 -5.40 -3.06
CA GLU A 150 9.96 -4.25 -2.24
C GLU A 150 10.93 -3.09 -2.33
N ALA A 151 10.40 -1.87 -2.48
CA ALA A 151 11.18 -0.65 -2.41
C ALA A 151 10.35 0.48 -1.80
N GLY A 152 10.77 0.98 -0.64
CA GLY A 152 10.22 2.21 -0.07
C GLY A 152 8.71 2.20 0.23
N GLY A 153 8.16 1.04 0.59
CA GLY A 153 6.73 0.84 0.84
C GLY A 153 5.92 0.51 -0.43
N VAL A 154 6.57 0.34 -1.58
CA VAL A 154 5.98 -0.23 -2.79
C VAL A 154 6.28 -1.73 -2.81
N ALA A 155 5.26 -2.55 -3.00
CA ALA A 155 5.37 -4.01 -3.07
C ALA A 155 4.85 -4.55 -4.40
N VAL A 156 5.68 -5.35 -5.07
CA VAL A 156 5.31 -6.11 -6.26
C VAL A 156 5.57 -7.59 -6.00
N VAL A 157 4.56 -8.43 -6.16
CA VAL A 157 4.68 -9.88 -6.01
C VAL A 157 4.81 -10.49 -7.39
N LEU A 158 5.95 -11.12 -7.67
CA LEU A 158 6.21 -11.79 -8.93
C LEU A 158 5.87 -13.26 -8.79
N VAL A 159 5.03 -13.77 -9.70
CA VAL A 159 4.55 -15.15 -9.68
C VAL A 159 4.93 -15.85 -10.98
N GLY A 160 5.82 -16.83 -10.88
CA GLY A 160 6.24 -17.69 -11.98
C GLY A 160 5.37 -18.95 -12.10
N PRO A 161 5.42 -19.64 -13.25
CA PRO A 161 4.62 -20.84 -13.49
C PRO A 161 4.95 -21.97 -12.50
N GLY A 162 6.23 -22.13 -12.13
CA GLY A 162 6.69 -23.24 -11.30
C GLY A 162 6.17 -24.59 -11.81
N ASN A 163 5.66 -25.41 -10.89
CA ASN A 163 4.99 -26.67 -11.21
C ASN A 163 3.46 -26.54 -11.19
N ASP A 164 2.92 -25.31 -11.17
CA ASP A 164 1.49 -25.04 -11.04
C ASP A 164 0.85 -24.91 -12.44
N PRO A 165 0.02 -25.88 -12.87
CA PRO A 165 -0.57 -25.87 -14.21
C PRO A 165 -1.55 -24.71 -14.41
N THR A 166 -2.13 -24.15 -13.33
CA THR A 166 -3.08 -23.03 -13.42
C THR A 166 -2.38 -21.75 -13.89
N ILE A 167 -1.17 -21.50 -13.37
CA ILE A 167 -0.37 -20.33 -13.72
C ILE A 167 0.24 -20.49 -15.11
N ALA A 168 0.71 -21.70 -15.45
CA ALA A 168 1.21 -21.99 -16.79
C ALA A 168 0.12 -21.75 -17.85
N LYS A 169 -1.13 -22.19 -17.57
CA LYS A 169 -2.28 -21.91 -18.43
C LYS A 169 -2.56 -20.42 -18.52
N TYR A 170 -2.64 -19.71 -17.39
CA TYR A 170 -2.85 -18.26 -17.35
C TYR A 170 -1.83 -17.51 -18.20
N LEU A 171 -0.54 -17.83 -18.05
CA LEU A 171 0.56 -17.22 -18.81
C LEU A 171 0.48 -17.55 -20.31
N SER A 172 0.00 -18.74 -20.68
CA SER A 172 -0.18 -19.10 -22.09
C SER A 172 -1.31 -18.29 -22.76
N GLU A 173 -2.34 -17.92 -22.00
CA GLU A 173 -3.51 -17.18 -22.49
C GLU A 173 -3.30 -15.66 -22.47
N HIS A 174 -2.59 -15.14 -21.45
CA HIS A 174 -2.50 -13.70 -21.18
C HIS A 174 -1.06 -13.13 -21.31
N GLY A 175 -0.04 -13.99 -21.33
CA GLY A 175 1.35 -13.57 -21.27
C GLY A 175 1.78 -13.05 -19.90
N SER A 176 3.01 -12.54 -19.81
CA SER A 176 3.49 -11.89 -18.58
C SER A 176 2.83 -10.51 -18.41
N GLY A 177 2.43 -10.16 -17.19
CA GLY A 177 1.78 -8.88 -16.92
C GLY A 177 1.17 -8.79 -15.53
N VAL A 178 0.60 -7.63 -15.22
CA VAL A 178 -0.17 -7.42 -13.99
C VAL A 178 -1.36 -8.38 -14.00
N GLN A 179 -1.44 -9.24 -12.99
CA GLN A 179 -2.58 -10.12 -12.79
C GLN A 179 -3.69 -9.37 -12.04
N HIS A 180 -3.35 -8.78 -10.90
CA HIS A 180 -4.29 -7.99 -10.11
C HIS A 180 -3.59 -6.90 -9.30
N ILE A 181 -4.37 -5.92 -8.90
CA ILE A 181 -3.97 -4.83 -8.01
C ILE A 181 -4.71 -5.01 -6.69
N ALA A 182 -3.98 -5.10 -5.58
CA ALA A 182 -4.56 -5.24 -4.26
C ALA A 182 -4.72 -3.89 -3.55
N ILE A 183 -5.89 -3.64 -2.99
CA ILE A 183 -6.25 -2.45 -2.22
C ILE A 183 -6.36 -2.84 -0.75
N GLU A 184 -5.59 -2.21 0.13
CA GLU A 184 -5.74 -2.36 1.57
C GLU A 184 -7.05 -1.72 2.02
N VAL A 185 -7.85 -2.47 2.78
CA VAL A 185 -9.13 -2.03 3.34
C VAL A 185 -9.20 -2.26 4.85
N LEU A 186 -9.93 -1.40 5.55
CA LEU A 186 -10.11 -1.51 6.99
C LEU A 186 -10.80 -2.82 7.41
N ASN A 187 -11.68 -3.37 6.57
CA ASN A 187 -12.39 -4.61 6.85
C ASN A 187 -12.84 -5.29 5.54
N ALA A 188 -12.37 -6.52 5.28
CA ALA A 188 -12.64 -7.21 4.04
C ALA A 188 -14.11 -7.65 3.90
N GLY A 189 -14.75 -8.06 5.01
CA GLY A 189 -16.17 -8.43 5.03
C GLY A 189 -17.09 -7.26 4.68
N PHE A 190 -16.83 -6.08 5.26
CA PHE A 190 -17.55 -4.86 4.91
C PHE A 190 -17.35 -4.51 3.43
N THR A 191 -16.11 -4.59 2.92
CA THR A 191 -15.84 -4.34 1.50
C THR A 191 -16.58 -5.33 0.59
N ARG A 192 -16.64 -6.61 0.96
CA ARG A 192 -17.44 -7.60 0.23
C ARG A 192 -18.91 -7.19 0.15
N ASP A 193 -19.51 -6.84 1.28
CA ASP A 193 -20.92 -6.46 1.35
C ASP A 193 -21.20 -5.19 0.51
N ALA A 194 -20.26 -4.26 0.50
CA ALA A 194 -20.31 -3.08 -0.34
C ALA A 194 -20.25 -3.40 -1.83
N LEU A 195 -19.39 -4.33 -2.24
CA LEU A 195 -19.30 -4.80 -3.63
C LEU A 195 -20.61 -5.47 -4.07
N ASP A 196 -21.18 -6.32 -3.21
CA ASP A 196 -22.45 -7.00 -3.47
C ASP A 196 -23.60 -5.99 -3.62
N SER A 197 -23.67 -5.01 -2.71
CA SER A 197 -24.67 -3.95 -2.74
C SER A 197 -24.56 -3.06 -3.97
N ALA A 198 -23.34 -2.85 -4.46
CA ALA A 198 -23.06 -2.14 -5.71
C ALA A 198 -23.25 -2.99 -6.97
N GLY A 199 -23.53 -4.30 -6.84
CA GLY A 199 -23.67 -5.23 -7.97
C GLY A 199 -22.36 -5.52 -8.70
N VAL A 200 -21.21 -5.34 -8.05
CA VAL A 200 -19.88 -5.62 -8.62
C VAL A 200 -19.62 -7.12 -8.58
N PRO A 201 -19.40 -7.80 -9.72
CA PRO A 201 -19.19 -9.24 -9.71
C PRO A 201 -17.87 -9.61 -9.03
N ARG A 202 -17.96 -10.55 -8.09
CA ARG A 202 -16.81 -11.09 -7.36
C ARG A 202 -16.47 -12.50 -7.83
N LEU A 203 -15.18 -12.83 -7.72
CA LEU A 203 -14.67 -14.16 -7.97
C LEU A 203 -14.67 -15.01 -6.69
N THR A 204 -14.39 -14.38 -5.54
CA THR A 204 -14.28 -15.08 -4.25
C THR A 204 -15.11 -14.39 -3.18
N ASP A 205 -15.60 -15.16 -2.20
CA ASP A 205 -15.93 -14.62 -0.87
C ASP A 205 -14.65 -14.20 -0.12
N VAL A 206 -14.77 -13.84 1.16
CA VAL A 206 -13.61 -13.56 2.02
C VAL A 206 -12.80 -14.84 2.23
N ILE A 207 -11.56 -14.82 1.75
CA ILE A 207 -10.56 -15.86 1.98
C ILE A 207 -9.68 -15.40 3.13
N VAL A 208 -9.46 -16.28 4.11
CA VAL A 208 -8.58 -15.99 5.26
C VAL A 208 -7.42 -16.97 5.25
N ASP A 209 -6.20 -16.44 5.38
CA ASP A 209 -5.00 -17.27 5.49
C ASP A 209 -4.60 -17.58 6.94
N ASN A 210 -3.46 -18.24 7.12
CA ASN A 210 -2.93 -18.62 8.43
C ASN A 210 -2.38 -17.43 9.24
N ASP A 211 -2.06 -16.31 8.58
CA ASP A 211 -1.52 -15.09 9.19
C ASP A 211 -2.62 -14.07 9.52
N GLY A 212 -3.88 -14.38 9.18
CA GLY A 212 -5.04 -13.54 9.40
C GLY A 212 -5.18 -12.42 8.36
N HIS A 213 -4.65 -12.60 7.15
CA HIS A 213 -5.02 -11.77 6.01
C HIS A 213 -6.37 -12.21 5.47
N GLU A 214 -7.29 -11.25 5.35
CA GLU A 214 -8.60 -11.44 4.74
C GLU A 214 -8.58 -10.83 3.34
N GLN A 215 -8.93 -11.61 2.31
CA GLN A 215 -8.87 -11.20 0.91
C GLN A 215 -10.18 -11.45 0.16
N VAL A 216 -10.55 -10.52 -0.70
CA VAL A 216 -11.71 -10.62 -1.62
C VAL A 216 -11.25 -10.22 -3.02
N PHE A 217 -11.60 -11.01 -4.03
CA PHE A 217 -11.23 -10.71 -5.42
C PHE A 217 -12.45 -10.44 -6.28
N THR A 218 -12.35 -9.43 -7.15
CA THR A 218 -13.34 -9.20 -8.21
C THR A 218 -13.10 -10.17 -9.37
N VAL A 219 -14.09 -10.31 -10.25
CA VAL A 219 -13.80 -10.80 -11.61
C VAL A 219 -12.93 -9.77 -12.35
N MET A 220 -12.28 -10.17 -13.44
CA MET A 220 -11.65 -9.23 -14.35
C MET A 220 -12.73 -8.40 -15.04
N ASP A 221 -12.65 -7.08 -14.94
CA ASP A 221 -13.54 -6.19 -15.67
C ASP A 221 -13.14 -6.20 -17.17
N PRO A 222 -14.01 -6.65 -18.09
CA PRO A 222 -13.65 -6.74 -19.50
C PRO A 222 -13.45 -5.39 -20.17
N ALA A 223 -13.99 -4.30 -19.61
CA ALA A 223 -13.86 -2.97 -20.17
C ALA A 223 -12.49 -2.33 -19.89
N SER A 224 -11.99 -2.47 -18.66
CA SER A 224 -10.68 -1.94 -18.25
C SER A 224 -9.54 -2.95 -18.34
N GLY A 225 -9.85 -4.25 -18.37
CA GLY A 225 -8.86 -5.33 -18.23
C GLY A 225 -8.27 -5.44 -16.83
N VAL A 226 -8.85 -4.76 -15.84
CA VAL A 226 -8.34 -4.72 -14.46
C VAL A 226 -9.07 -5.76 -13.61
N GLN A 227 -8.29 -6.48 -12.82
CA GLN A 227 -8.79 -7.28 -11.72
C GLN A 227 -8.30 -6.70 -10.39
N LEU A 228 -9.22 -6.56 -9.43
CA LEU A 228 -8.93 -5.99 -8.11
C LEU A 228 -8.98 -7.07 -7.03
N GLY A 229 -8.00 -7.00 -6.12
CA GLY A 229 -8.07 -7.64 -4.82
C GLY A 229 -8.30 -6.60 -3.73
N PHE A 230 -9.02 -6.97 -2.69
CA PHE A 230 -9.16 -6.17 -1.46
C PHE A 230 -8.59 -6.99 -0.32
N ILE A 231 -7.72 -6.39 0.50
CA ILE A 231 -7.02 -7.08 1.58
C ILE A 231 -7.17 -6.31 2.89
N SER A 232 -7.53 -7.01 3.96
CA SER A 232 -7.39 -6.53 5.33
C SER A 232 -6.40 -7.40 6.09
N ARG A 233 -5.53 -6.78 6.89
CA ARG A 233 -4.49 -7.48 7.66
C ARG A 233 -4.84 -7.37 9.14
N VAL A 234 -5.53 -8.37 9.67
CA VAL A 234 -6.12 -8.33 11.03
C VAL A 234 -5.16 -8.81 12.12
N GLY A 235 -4.03 -9.40 11.72
CA GLY A 235 -2.94 -9.87 12.59
C GLY A 235 -1.68 -9.01 12.51
N HIS A 236 -0.52 -9.66 12.43
CA HIS A 236 0.76 -8.98 12.22
C HIS A 236 0.88 -8.54 10.76
N ARG A 237 1.51 -7.39 10.50
CA ARG A 237 1.89 -6.97 9.14
C ARG A 237 3.05 -7.84 8.66
N VAL A 238 2.73 -9.03 8.17
CA VAL A 238 3.71 -9.95 7.57
C VAL A 238 3.67 -9.86 6.03
N PRO A 239 4.79 -10.11 5.35
CA PRO A 239 4.81 -10.16 3.88
C PRO A 239 3.82 -11.19 3.32
N MET A 240 3.47 -11.05 2.04
CA MET A 240 2.65 -12.05 1.34
C MET A 240 3.39 -13.39 1.25
N THR A 241 2.67 -14.47 1.54
CA THR A 241 3.16 -15.83 1.31
C THR A 241 2.96 -16.25 -0.15
N GLY A 242 3.65 -17.31 -0.57
CA GLY A 242 3.40 -17.94 -1.86
C GLY A 242 1.95 -18.42 -1.99
N ASP A 243 1.39 -18.94 -0.89
CA ASP A 243 0.00 -19.37 -0.85
C ASP A 243 -0.98 -18.22 -1.06
N ASN A 244 -0.76 -17.03 -0.48
CA ASN A 244 -1.60 -15.86 -0.74
C ASN A 244 -1.53 -15.41 -2.20
N ALA A 245 -0.31 -15.30 -2.73
CA ALA A 245 -0.09 -14.85 -4.09
C ALA A 245 -0.77 -15.76 -5.13
N ARG A 246 -0.91 -17.06 -4.80
CA ARG A 246 -1.57 -18.06 -5.64
C ARG A 246 -3.08 -18.17 -5.43
N ALA A 247 -3.64 -17.58 -4.37
CA ALA A 247 -5.06 -17.71 -4.03
C ALA A 247 -5.97 -17.33 -5.21
N LEU A 248 -5.63 -16.25 -5.91
CA LEU A 248 -6.38 -15.82 -7.09
C LEU A 248 -6.30 -16.81 -8.26
N PHE A 249 -5.13 -17.37 -8.53
CA PHE A 249 -4.95 -18.35 -9.61
C PHE A 249 -5.77 -19.61 -9.37
N ARG A 250 -5.86 -20.06 -8.11
CA ARG A 250 -6.72 -21.19 -7.72
C ARG A 250 -8.20 -20.85 -7.92
N ALA A 251 -8.63 -19.67 -7.47
CA ALA A 251 -10.01 -19.23 -7.65
C ALA A 251 -10.42 -19.12 -9.14
N LEU A 252 -9.50 -18.70 -10.01
CA LEU A 252 -9.71 -18.67 -11.47
C LEU A 252 -9.80 -20.08 -12.10
N ALA A 253 -9.23 -21.10 -11.47
CA ALA A 253 -9.29 -22.47 -11.97
C ALA A 253 -10.58 -23.20 -11.57
N ASP A 254 -11.21 -22.76 -10.48
CA ASP A 254 -12.44 -23.35 -9.93
C ASP A 254 -13.74 -22.74 -10.50
N GLY A 255 -13.65 -21.61 -11.21
CA GLY A 255 -14.77 -20.88 -11.85
C GLY A 255 -14.92 -21.19 -13.33
#